data_AF-A0A816FED0-F1
#
_entry.id   AF-A0A816FED0-F1
#
_cell.length_a   1.000
_cell.length_b   1.000
_cell.length_c   1.000
_cell.angle_alpha   90.00
_cell.angle_beta   90.00
_cell.angle_gamma   90.00
#
_symmetry.space_group_name_H-M   'P 1'
#
loop_
_entity.id
_entity.type
_entity.pdbx_description
1 polymer ?
#
loop_
_entity_poly.entity_id
_entity_poly.type
_entity_poly.pdbx_seq_one_letter_code
_entity_poly.pdbx_strand_id
1 'polypeptide(L)'
;MSRKKSQNIITIPHVNIVLLIVGTRVFLFLSLGRVLLTAGHRVRLATHETFRKFVRENGLEFFPLAGNPADLISFMVKNSGIIPSVTSITAGNLLKHRHVITDILTSTWHACTIEDDETGKPFTAEAIIANPPSFGHIHCAHKLQIPLHIMFTMPWSPTTAFPHPFVTVDYSKASVEKVNMLSYSAVEMFVSK
;
A
#
# COMPACT_ATOMS: atom_id res chain seq x y z
N MET A 1 8.41 -35.66 -39.92
CA MET A 1 7.91 -34.27 -39.96
C MET A 1 7.83 -33.74 -38.54
N SER A 2 8.79 -32.91 -38.13
CA SER A 2 8.82 -32.30 -36.80
C SER A 2 7.98 -31.02 -36.80
N ARG A 3 6.91 -30.98 -35.99
CA ARG A 3 6.08 -29.78 -35.78
C ARG A 3 6.94 -28.72 -35.07
N LYS A 4 7.40 -27.70 -35.79
CA LYS A 4 7.89 -26.45 -35.19
C LYS A 4 6.72 -25.83 -34.43
N LYS A 5 6.75 -25.85 -33.09
CA LYS A 5 5.88 -25.02 -32.26
C LYS A 5 6.25 -23.56 -32.56
N SER A 6 5.36 -22.82 -33.22
CA SER A 6 5.44 -21.36 -33.26
C SER A 6 5.32 -20.87 -31.81
N GLN A 7 6.45 -20.49 -31.20
CA GLN A 7 6.42 -19.73 -29.97
C GLN A 7 5.79 -18.38 -30.32
N ASN A 8 4.54 -18.18 -29.93
CA ASN A 8 3.95 -16.84 -29.91
C ASN A 8 4.78 -16.02 -28.94
N ILE A 9 5.66 -15.18 -29.49
CA ILE A 9 6.43 -14.22 -28.70
C ILE A 9 5.41 -13.20 -28.20
N ILE A 10 4.98 -13.34 -26.94
CA ILE A 10 4.16 -12.34 -26.28
C ILE A 10 5.07 -11.14 -26.06
N THR A 11 4.91 -10.09 -26.86
CA THR A 11 5.55 -8.79 -26.63
C THR A 11 4.89 -8.14 -25.42
N ILE A 12 5.64 -8.00 -24.33
CA ILE A 12 5.19 -7.32 -23.13
C ILE A 12 5.28 -5.81 -23.38
N PRO A 13 4.18 -5.05 -23.26
CA PRO A 13 4.23 -3.61 -23.43
C PRO A 13 5.07 -2.97 -22.31
N HIS A 14 5.86 -1.98 -22.69
CA HIS A 14 6.52 -1.08 -21.75
C HIS A 14 5.46 -0.17 -21.13
N VAL A 15 5.41 -0.11 -19.80
CA VAL A 15 4.39 0.64 -19.05
C VAL A 15 5.01 1.37 -17.86
N ASN A 16 4.35 2.43 -17.42
CA ASN A 16 4.68 3.19 -16.22
C ASN A 16 4.04 2.53 -14.99
N ILE A 17 4.87 1.96 -14.12
CA ILE A 17 4.41 1.27 -12.90
C ILE A 17 4.73 2.15 -11.70
N VAL A 18 3.72 2.43 -10.88
CA VAL A 18 3.91 3.04 -9.57
C VAL A 18 3.83 1.97 -8.47
N LEU A 19 4.82 1.96 -7.59
CA LEU A 19 4.87 1.14 -6.39
C LEU A 19 4.45 2.03 -5.20
N LEU A 20 3.24 1.85 -4.66
CA LEU A 20 2.73 2.64 -3.52
C LEU A 20 2.98 1.89 -2.21
N ILE A 21 4.09 2.20 -1.53
CA ILE A 21 4.61 1.40 -0.42
C ILE A 21 4.72 2.21 0.86
N VAL A 22 3.93 1.84 1.86
CA VAL A 22 3.97 2.42 3.20
C VAL A 22 4.57 1.44 4.21
N GLY A 23 5.45 1.91 5.10
CA GLY A 23 6.05 1.12 6.16
C GLY A 23 7.56 0.88 5.99
N THR A 24 8.11 -0.02 6.80
CA THR A 24 9.57 -0.23 6.94
C THR A 24 10.15 -1.25 5.96
N ARG A 25 9.32 -2.04 5.28
CA ARG A 25 9.74 -3.15 4.40
C ARG A 25 9.95 -2.71 2.95
N VAL A 26 10.47 -1.50 2.74
CA VAL A 26 10.67 -0.90 1.40
C VAL A 26 11.65 -1.70 0.53
N PHE A 27 12.64 -2.36 1.13
CA PHE A 27 13.69 -3.11 0.42
C PHE A 27 13.17 -4.21 -0.51
N LEU A 28 12.06 -4.88 -0.15
CA LEU A 28 11.44 -5.89 -1.01
C LEU A 28 10.94 -5.26 -2.32
N PHE A 29 10.28 -4.11 -2.21
CA PHE A 29 9.71 -3.40 -3.35
C PHE A 29 10.76 -2.68 -4.18
N LEU A 30 11.88 -2.25 -3.57
CA LEU A 30 13.04 -1.80 -4.31
C LEU A 30 13.58 -2.90 -5.23
N SER A 31 13.73 -4.11 -4.69
CA SER A 31 14.23 -5.27 -5.44
C SER A 31 13.27 -5.62 -6.59
N LEU A 32 11.97 -5.63 -6.33
CA LEU A 32 10.94 -5.80 -7.36
C LEU A 32 11.02 -4.71 -8.44
N GLY A 33 11.14 -3.44 -8.03
CA GLY A 33 11.25 -2.30 -8.95
C GLY A 33 12.45 -2.43 -9.89
N ARG A 34 13.60 -2.88 -9.40
CA ARG A 34 14.79 -3.11 -10.24
C ARG A 34 14.59 -4.23 -11.27
N VAL A 35 13.86 -5.29 -10.90
CA VAL A 35 13.51 -6.36 -11.85
C VAL A 35 12.56 -5.81 -12.93
N LEU A 36 11.57 -5.02 -12.56
CA LEU A 36 10.65 -4.36 -13.49
C LEU A 36 11.36 -3.38 -14.43
N LEU A 37 12.32 -2.60 -13.91
CA LEU A 37 13.20 -1.75 -14.74
C LEU A 37 13.98 -2.60 -15.76
N THR A 38 14.56 -3.72 -15.32
CA THR A 38 15.35 -4.62 -16.20
C THR A 38 14.47 -5.27 -17.28
N ALA A 39 13.18 -5.50 -16.97
CA ALA A 39 12.17 -5.94 -17.93
C ALA A 39 11.72 -4.82 -18.89
N GLY A 40 12.23 -3.59 -18.72
CA GLY A 40 11.98 -2.45 -19.59
C GLY A 40 10.86 -1.51 -19.15
N HIS A 41 10.23 -1.72 -18.00
CA HIS A 41 9.20 -0.82 -17.50
C HIS A 41 9.81 0.47 -16.93
N ARG A 42 9.04 1.55 -16.92
CA ARG A 42 9.39 2.76 -16.17
C ARG A 42 8.79 2.62 -14.77
N VAL A 43 9.61 2.74 -13.73
CA VAL A 43 9.17 2.43 -12.36
C VAL A 43 9.40 3.61 -11.44
N ARG A 44 8.32 4.00 -10.76
CA ARG A 44 8.32 4.97 -9.67
C ARG A 44 8.00 4.28 -8.36
N LEU A 45 8.86 4.41 -7.36
CA LEU A 45 8.62 3.93 -6.01
C LEU A 45 8.21 5.10 -5.12
N ALA A 46 6.94 5.11 -4.72
CA ALA A 46 6.40 6.10 -3.82
C ALA A 46 6.40 5.55 -2.38
N THR A 47 7.10 6.23 -1.48
CA THR A 47 7.22 5.84 -0.07
C THR A 47 7.64 7.05 0.78
N HIS A 48 8.02 6.83 2.04
CA HIS A 48 8.43 7.93 2.93
C HIS A 48 9.70 8.61 2.45
N GLU A 49 9.74 9.94 2.61
CA GLU A 49 10.84 10.84 2.22
C GLU A 49 12.23 10.34 2.67
N THR A 50 12.31 9.70 3.83
CA THR A 50 13.54 9.10 4.37
C THR A 50 14.22 8.09 3.43
N PHE A 51 13.48 7.49 2.49
CA PHE A 51 14.02 6.52 1.54
C PHE A 51 14.42 7.15 0.18
N ARG A 52 14.14 8.45 -0.05
CA ARG A 52 14.37 9.12 -1.35
C ARG A 52 15.74 8.83 -1.95
N LYS A 53 16.79 9.17 -1.19
CA LYS A 53 18.18 8.98 -1.62
C LYS A 53 18.45 7.54 -2.01
N PHE A 54 18.03 6.60 -1.17
CA PHE A 54 18.27 5.18 -1.37
C PHE A 54 17.52 4.62 -2.60
N VAL A 55 16.30 5.08 -2.86
CA VAL A 55 15.52 4.71 -4.05
C VAL A 55 16.20 5.20 -5.33
N ARG A 56 16.57 6.48 -5.37
CA ARG A 56 17.23 7.09 -6.54
C ARG A 56 18.60 6.49 -6.82
N GLU A 57 19.42 6.20 -5.79
CA GLU A 57 20.71 5.52 -5.94
C GLU A 57 20.59 4.11 -6.54
N ASN A 58 19.40 3.50 -6.44
CA ASN A 58 19.09 2.20 -7.06
C ASN A 58 18.41 2.31 -8.43
N GLY A 59 18.36 3.51 -9.02
CA GLY A 59 17.91 3.76 -10.38
C GLY A 59 16.40 3.85 -10.58
N LEU A 60 15.61 3.91 -9.51
CA LEU A 60 14.16 4.10 -9.58
C LEU A 60 13.78 5.58 -9.46
N GLU A 61 12.67 5.97 -10.08
CA GLU A 61 12.03 7.27 -9.77
C GLU A 61 11.45 7.23 -8.36
N PHE A 62 11.42 8.37 -7.68
CA PHE A 62 10.92 8.49 -6.31
C PHE A 62 9.74 9.47 -6.25
N PHE A 63 8.78 9.21 -5.36
CA PHE A 63 7.77 10.19 -4.99
C PHE A 63 7.45 10.11 -3.49
N PRO A 64 7.37 11.22 -2.76
CA PRO A 64 7.08 11.19 -1.34
C PRO A 64 5.61 10.90 -1.07
N LEU A 65 5.34 9.86 -0.28
CA LEU A 65 4.02 9.64 0.30
C LEU A 65 3.90 10.35 1.65
N ALA A 66 2.75 10.96 1.87
CA ALA A 66 2.39 11.52 3.16
C ALA A 66 2.00 10.41 4.16
N GLY A 67 1.95 10.79 5.43
CA GLY A 67 1.67 9.88 6.53
C GLY A 67 2.93 9.24 7.10
N ASN A 68 2.99 9.17 8.43
CA ASN A 68 4.01 8.45 9.16
C ASN A 68 3.43 7.08 9.58
N PRO A 69 4.05 5.95 9.22
CA PRO A 69 3.59 4.63 9.64
C PRO A 69 3.50 4.51 11.16
N ALA A 70 4.37 5.19 11.90
CA ALA A 70 4.33 5.22 13.35
C ALA A 70 3.07 5.91 13.87
N ASP A 71 2.57 6.95 13.21
CA ASP A 71 1.35 7.64 13.62
C ASP A 71 0.11 6.80 13.34
N LEU A 72 0.07 6.15 12.17
CA LEU A 72 -0.98 5.21 11.81
C LEU A 72 -1.01 3.99 12.75
N ILE A 73 0.15 3.37 13.01
CA ILE A 73 0.28 2.23 13.93
C ILE A 73 -0.01 2.65 15.37
N SER A 74 0.53 3.77 15.84
CA SER A 74 0.27 4.32 17.19
C SER A 74 -1.23 4.55 17.39
N PHE A 75 -1.92 5.04 16.36
CA PHE A 75 -3.36 5.21 16.42
C PHE A 75 -4.12 3.87 16.41
N MET A 76 -3.77 2.93 15.54
CA MET A 76 -4.41 1.61 15.51
C MET A 76 -4.18 0.82 16.81
N VAL A 77 -2.98 0.89 17.40
CA VAL A 77 -2.62 0.25 18.68
C VAL A 77 -3.31 0.95 19.85
N LYS A 78 -3.42 2.29 19.86
CA LYS A 78 -4.14 3.01 20.92
C LYS A 78 -5.65 2.73 20.91
N ASN A 79 -6.19 2.36 19.75
CA ASN A 79 -7.59 2.00 19.58
C ASN A 79 -7.78 0.48 19.37
N SER A 80 -6.76 -0.34 19.64
CA SER A 80 -6.82 -1.79 19.42
C SER A 80 -7.65 -2.47 20.51
N GLY A 81 -8.95 -2.56 20.26
CA GLY A 81 -9.87 -3.45 20.95
C GLY A 81 -10.87 -4.01 19.94
N ILE A 82 -11.28 -5.27 20.11
CA ILE A 82 -12.34 -5.90 19.28
C ILE A 82 -13.66 -5.10 19.38
N ILE A 83 -13.80 -4.31 20.45
CA ILE A 83 -14.87 -3.34 20.64
C ILE A 83 -14.23 -1.95 20.61
N PRO A 84 -14.49 -1.11 19.60
CA PRO A 84 -14.12 0.30 19.67
C PRO A 84 -14.79 0.87 20.92
N SER A 85 -14.02 1.28 21.92
CA SER A 85 -14.61 1.99 23.04
C SER A 85 -15.18 3.28 22.48
N VAL A 86 -16.50 3.46 22.55
CA VAL A 86 -17.20 4.69 22.12
C VAL A 86 -16.61 5.96 22.76
N THR A 87 -15.80 5.81 23.81
CA THR A 87 -15.05 6.86 24.51
C THR A 87 -13.72 7.28 23.87
N SER A 88 -13.18 6.53 22.90
CA SER A 88 -11.91 6.88 22.23
C SER A 88 -12.09 7.86 21.05
N ILE A 89 -13.35 8.14 20.67
CA ILE A 89 -13.73 9.14 19.67
C ILE A 89 -13.98 10.49 20.36
N THR A 90 -12.92 11.18 20.76
CA THR A 90 -13.02 12.61 21.08
C THR A 90 -12.91 13.42 19.79
N ALA A 91 -13.65 14.53 19.69
CA ALA A 91 -13.72 15.35 18.45
C ALA A 91 -12.34 15.77 17.90
N GLY A 92 -11.34 15.97 18.78
CA GLY A 92 -9.97 16.30 18.39
C GLY A 92 -9.20 15.16 17.72
N ASN A 93 -9.45 13.89 18.10
CA ASN A 93 -8.82 12.73 17.47
C ASN A 93 -9.41 12.47 16.07
N LEU A 94 -10.71 12.70 15.90
CA LEU A 94 -11.40 12.51 14.62
C LEU A 94 -10.94 13.52 13.56
N LEU A 95 -10.81 14.81 13.90
CA LEU A 95 -10.33 15.83 12.96
C LEU A 95 -8.89 15.58 12.51
N LYS A 96 -8.01 15.22 13.45
CA LYS A 96 -6.62 14.83 13.13
C LYS A 96 -6.58 13.60 12.21
N HIS A 97 -7.42 12.61 12.48
CA HIS A 97 -7.54 11.42 11.64
C HIS A 97 -7.95 11.76 10.21
N ARG A 98 -8.96 12.62 10.04
CA ARG A 98 -9.41 13.07 8.70
C ARG A 98 -8.31 13.79 7.93
N HIS A 99 -7.53 14.63 8.59
CA HIS A 99 -6.40 15.32 7.94
C HIS A 99 -5.35 14.32 7.46
N VAL A 100 -4.94 13.38 8.30
CA VAL A 100 -3.95 12.34 7.95
C VAL A 100 -4.42 11.50 6.76
N ILE A 101 -5.67 11.05 6.77
CA ILE A 101 -6.24 10.29 5.65
C ILE A 101 -6.28 11.15 4.38
N THR A 102 -6.66 12.42 4.48
CA THR A 102 -6.67 13.34 3.33
C THR A 102 -5.28 13.50 2.73
N ASP A 103 -4.24 13.63 3.55
CA ASP A 103 -2.85 13.73 3.09
C ASP A 103 -2.40 12.44 2.40
N ILE A 104 -2.73 11.27 2.96
CA ILE A 104 -2.43 9.96 2.36
C ILE A 104 -3.11 9.84 0.99
N LEU A 105 -4.41 10.14 0.89
CA LEU A 105 -5.16 10.07 -0.37
C LEU A 105 -4.63 11.08 -1.40
N THR A 106 -4.28 12.29 -0.97
CA THR A 106 -3.74 13.33 -1.86
C THR A 106 -2.36 12.94 -2.37
N SER A 107 -1.46 12.50 -1.50
CA SER A 107 -0.10 12.11 -1.89
C SER A 107 -0.06 10.85 -2.75
N THR A 108 -0.93 9.86 -2.49
CA THR A 108 -1.06 8.68 -3.37
C THR A 108 -1.59 9.03 -4.75
N TRP A 109 -2.57 9.95 -4.84
CA TRP A 109 -3.04 10.47 -6.12
C TRP A 109 -1.92 11.20 -6.89
N HIS A 110 -1.17 12.06 -6.20
CA HIS A 110 -0.05 12.78 -6.81
C HIS A 110 1.06 11.85 -7.27
N ALA A 111 1.39 10.82 -6.49
CA ALA A 111 2.38 9.81 -6.88
C ALA A 111 2.04 9.13 -8.22
N CYS A 112 0.74 8.98 -8.52
CA CYS A 112 0.26 8.36 -9.74
C CYS A 112 0.21 9.30 -10.96
N THR A 113 0.15 10.62 -10.76
CA THR A 113 -0.29 11.57 -11.80
C THR A 113 0.55 12.82 -11.97
N ILE A 114 1.36 13.19 -10.97
CA ILE A 114 2.19 14.39 -11.03
C ILE A 114 3.59 14.01 -11.53
N GLU A 115 4.25 14.97 -12.17
CA GLU A 115 5.65 14.87 -12.56
C GLU A 115 6.59 14.56 -11.38
N ASP A 116 7.78 14.06 -11.70
CA ASP A 116 8.84 13.87 -10.71
C ASP A 116 9.29 15.24 -10.19
N ASP A 117 9.32 15.40 -8.87
CA ASP A 117 9.53 16.69 -8.19
C ASP A 117 10.95 17.25 -8.36
N GLU A 118 11.94 16.41 -8.65
CA GLU A 118 13.32 16.84 -8.88
C GLU A 118 13.65 17.02 -10.36
N THR A 119 13.13 16.15 -11.22
CA THR A 119 13.49 16.13 -12.64
C THR A 119 12.47 16.81 -13.55
N GLY A 120 11.28 17.14 -13.04
CA GLY A 120 10.17 17.71 -13.81
C GLY A 120 9.64 16.78 -14.90
N LYS A 121 10.02 15.49 -14.89
CA LYS A 121 9.58 14.55 -15.92
C LYS A 121 8.12 14.15 -15.67
N PRO A 122 7.22 14.33 -16.66
CA PRO A 122 5.83 13.89 -16.54
C PRO A 122 5.74 12.42 -16.20
N PHE A 123 4.76 12.04 -15.39
CA PHE A 123 4.50 10.65 -15.04
C PHE A 123 3.01 10.42 -14.90
N THR A 124 2.52 9.39 -15.58
CA THR A 124 1.15 8.90 -15.45
C THR A 124 1.22 7.40 -15.28
N ALA A 125 0.71 6.90 -14.17
CA ALA A 125 0.67 5.47 -13.88
C ALA A 125 -0.24 4.73 -14.85
N GLU A 126 0.24 3.58 -15.33
CA GLU A 126 -0.50 2.63 -16.18
C GLU A 126 -0.71 1.29 -15.46
N ALA A 127 -0.04 1.08 -14.33
CA ALA A 127 -0.30 0.01 -13.37
C ALA A 127 0.12 0.43 -11.97
N ILE A 128 -0.58 -0.10 -10.96
CA ILE A 128 -0.26 0.12 -9.55
C ILE A 128 0.10 -1.22 -8.91
N ILE A 129 1.25 -1.25 -8.21
CA ILE A 129 1.54 -2.30 -7.23
C ILE A 129 1.57 -1.64 -5.87
N ALA A 130 0.80 -2.14 -4.91
CA ALA A 130 0.68 -1.50 -3.61
C ALA A 130 0.69 -2.52 -2.49
N ASN A 131 1.14 -2.08 -1.31
CA ASN A 131 0.77 -2.76 -0.08
C ASN A 131 -0.48 -2.11 0.53
N PRO A 132 -1.31 -2.90 1.25
CA PRO A 132 -2.57 -2.40 1.80
C PRO A 132 -2.46 -1.15 2.70
N PRO A 133 -1.42 -0.98 3.53
CA PRO A 133 -1.26 0.22 4.36
C PRO A 133 -1.14 1.55 3.60
N SER A 134 -1.02 1.53 2.27
CA SER A 134 -1.00 2.76 1.46
C SER A 134 -2.39 3.39 1.27
N PHE A 135 -3.48 2.65 1.48
CA PHE A 135 -4.91 3.05 1.45
C PHE A 135 -5.45 3.71 0.17
N GLY A 136 -4.77 4.69 -0.43
CA GLY A 136 -5.25 5.41 -1.61
C GLY A 136 -5.18 4.63 -2.93
N HIS A 137 -4.50 3.48 -2.93
CA HIS A 137 -4.23 2.68 -4.12
C HIS A 137 -5.50 2.27 -4.89
N ILE A 138 -6.57 1.86 -4.18
CA ILE A 138 -7.81 1.37 -4.81
C ILE A 138 -8.58 2.50 -5.48
N HIS A 139 -8.60 3.69 -4.85
CA HIS A 139 -9.25 4.86 -5.38
C HIS A 139 -8.49 5.40 -6.61
N CYS A 140 -7.16 5.43 -6.56
CA CYS A 140 -6.32 5.83 -7.69
C CYS A 140 -6.52 4.88 -8.88
N ALA A 141 -6.43 3.56 -8.65
CA ALA A 141 -6.62 2.56 -9.69
C ALA A 141 -8.01 2.65 -10.34
N HIS A 142 -9.06 2.81 -9.52
CA HIS A 142 -10.42 2.98 -10.01
C HIS A 142 -10.55 4.27 -10.83
N LYS A 143 -10.04 5.41 -10.35
CA LYS A 143 -10.17 6.68 -11.07
C LYS A 143 -9.39 6.70 -12.39
N LEU A 144 -8.22 6.05 -12.43
CA LEU A 144 -7.37 5.96 -13.61
C LEU A 144 -7.76 4.81 -14.56
N GLN A 145 -8.59 3.88 -14.12
CA GLN A 145 -8.98 2.67 -14.87
C GLN A 145 -7.77 1.80 -15.24
N ILE A 146 -6.83 1.64 -14.30
CA ILE A 146 -5.59 0.87 -14.48
C ILE A 146 -5.54 -0.34 -13.53
N PRO A 147 -4.80 -1.41 -13.88
CA PRO A 147 -4.66 -2.58 -13.03
C PRO A 147 -4.00 -2.24 -11.68
N LEU A 148 -4.54 -2.85 -10.62
CA LEU A 148 -4.01 -2.81 -9.26
C LEU A 148 -3.60 -4.21 -8.82
N HIS A 149 -2.34 -4.36 -8.43
CA HIS A 149 -1.83 -5.57 -7.81
C HIS A 149 -1.50 -5.29 -6.34
N ILE A 150 -2.16 -6.01 -5.42
CA ILE A 150 -1.88 -5.92 -4.00
C ILE A 150 -0.88 -6.99 -3.59
N MET A 151 0.22 -6.56 -2.97
CA MET A 151 1.26 -7.45 -2.46
C MET A 151 1.62 -7.05 -1.03
N PHE A 152 1.67 -8.04 -0.13
CA PHE A 152 2.11 -7.80 1.23
C PHE A 152 2.76 -9.02 1.86
N THR A 153 3.72 -8.79 2.76
CA THR A 153 4.44 -9.87 3.48
C THR A 153 3.73 -10.30 4.76
N MET A 154 2.59 -9.68 5.07
CA MET A 154 1.76 -10.02 6.21
C MET A 154 0.36 -10.33 5.71
N PRO A 155 -0.36 -11.20 6.41
CA PRO A 155 -1.70 -11.53 6.01
C PRO A 155 -2.63 -10.33 6.12
N TRP A 156 -3.35 -10.05 5.05
CA TRP A 156 -4.30 -8.93 4.98
C TRP A 156 -5.73 -9.36 4.65
N SER A 157 -5.90 -10.55 4.09
CA SER A 157 -7.22 -11.10 3.80
C SER A 157 -7.80 -11.81 5.03
N PRO A 158 -9.10 -11.64 5.31
CA PRO A 158 -9.76 -12.32 6.41
C PRO A 158 -9.54 -13.83 6.41
N THR A 159 -9.16 -14.37 7.56
CA THR A 159 -8.93 -15.80 7.76
C THR A 159 -9.16 -16.21 9.21
N THR A 160 -9.32 -17.50 9.45
CA THR A 160 -9.37 -18.10 10.78
C THR A 160 -8.00 -18.55 11.29
N ALA A 161 -6.96 -18.58 10.44
CA ALA A 161 -5.67 -19.17 10.78
C ALA A 161 -4.78 -18.29 11.68
N PHE A 162 -4.84 -16.96 11.51
CA PHE A 162 -4.05 -15.99 12.26
C PHE A 162 -4.84 -14.68 12.40
N PRO A 163 -4.56 -13.87 13.43
CA PRO A 163 -5.20 -12.57 13.58
C PRO A 163 -4.62 -11.55 12.59
N HIS A 164 -5.35 -10.45 12.39
CA HIS A 164 -4.89 -9.31 11.63
C HIS A 164 -3.59 -8.73 12.26
N PRO A 165 -2.54 -8.43 11.47
CA PRO A 165 -1.21 -8.07 11.98
C PRO A 165 -1.16 -6.79 12.82
N PHE A 166 -2.20 -5.95 12.75
CA PHE A 166 -2.31 -4.69 13.49
C PHE A 166 -3.28 -4.75 14.67
N VAL A 167 -3.79 -5.93 15.02
CA VAL A 167 -4.73 -6.08 16.13
C VAL A 167 -4.12 -6.98 17.20
N THR A 168 -4.00 -6.45 18.41
CA THR A 168 -3.72 -7.26 19.60
C THR A 168 -5.01 -7.99 20.00
N VAL A 169 -4.94 -9.31 20.09
CA VAL A 169 -6.09 -10.17 20.35
C VAL A 169 -5.99 -10.85 21.72
N ASP A 170 -7.13 -10.95 22.40
CA ASP A 170 -7.30 -11.73 23.62
C ASP A 170 -8.18 -12.95 23.32
N TYR A 171 -7.63 -14.14 23.52
CA TYR A 171 -8.29 -15.42 23.24
C TYR A 171 -9.07 -15.98 24.44
N SER A 172 -9.13 -15.28 25.58
CA SER A 172 -9.77 -15.79 26.79
C SER A 172 -11.30 -15.91 26.72
N LYS A 173 -11.94 -15.19 25.80
CA LYS A 173 -13.41 -15.03 25.74
C LYS A 173 -14.11 -15.72 24.55
N ALA A 174 -13.38 -16.22 23.57
CA ALA A 174 -13.95 -16.82 22.35
C ALA A 174 -12.97 -17.79 21.68
N SER A 175 -13.45 -18.61 20.72
CA SER A 175 -12.59 -19.54 19.98
C SER A 175 -11.56 -18.78 19.12
N VAL A 176 -10.38 -19.39 18.93
CA VAL A 176 -9.26 -18.81 18.19
C VAL A 176 -9.68 -18.39 16.78
N GLU A 177 -10.44 -19.24 16.09
CA GLU A 177 -10.91 -19.00 14.72
C GLU A 177 -11.82 -17.78 14.65
N LYS A 178 -12.74 -17.63 15.63
CA LYS A 178 -13.66 -16.49 15.69
C LYS A 178 -12.91 -15.20 16.00
N VAL A 179 -11.99 -15.24 16.97
CA VAL A 179 -11.17 -14.07 17.33
C VAL A 179 -10.32 -13.63 16.14
N ASN A 180 -9.68 -14.57 15.44
CA ASN A 180 -8.90 -14.29 14.25
C ASN A 180 -9.76 -13.64 13.16
N MET A 181 -10.92 -14.21 12.83
CA MET A 181 -11.81 -13.61 11.82
C MET A 181 -12.29 -12.21 12.20
N LEU A 182 -12.71 -12.02 13.45
CA LEU A 182 -13.21 -10.72 13.95
C LEU A 182 -12.13 -9.63 13.95
N SER A 183 -10.86 -9.99 14.13
CA SER A 183 -9.77 -9.02 14.08
C SER A 183 -9.65 -8.31 12.72
N TYR A 184 -10.00 -8.98 11.62
CA TYR A 184 -10.04 -8.35 10.28
C TYR A 184 -11.23 -7.40 10.14
N SER A 185 -12.42 -7.80 10.63
CA SER A 185 -13.60 -6.93 10.62
C SER A 185 -13.40 -5.65 11.43
N ALA A 186 -12.66 -5.72 12.54
CA ALA A 186 -12.33 -4.56 13.34
C ALA A 186 -11.51 -3.52 12.55
N VAL A 187 -10.56 -3.97 11.74
CA VAL A 187 -9.76 -3.08 10.87
C VAL A 187 -10.59 -2.54 9.71
N GLU A 188 -11.41 -3.36 9.08
CA GLU A 188 -12.32 -2.90 8.01
C GLU A 188 -13.28 -1.80 8.50
N MET A 189 -13.87 -1.96 9.69
CA MET A 189 -14.74 -0.94 10.30
C MET A 189 -14.03 0.38 10.59
N PHE A 190 -12.72 0.31 10.84
CA PHE A 190 -11.89 1.48 11.11
C PHE A 190 -11.51 2.23 9.82
N VAL A 191 -11.24 1.51 8.74
CA VAL A 191 -10.82 2.09 7.45
C VAL A 191 -12.01 2.56 6.60
N SER A 192 -13.19 1.94 6.77
CA SER A 192 -14.38 2.19 5.94
C SER A 192 -15.34 3.28 6.44
N LYS A 193 -14.96 4.09 7.44
CA LYS A 193 -15.79 5.16 8.01
C LYS A 193 -15.06 6.50 8.07
#